data_AF-A0A2U4FPG8-F1
#
_entry.id   AF-A0A2U4FPG8-F1
#
_cell.length_a   1.000
_cell.length_b   1.000
_cell.length_c   1.000
_cell.angle_alpha   90.00
_cell.angle_beta   90.00
_cell.angle_gamma   90.00
#
_symmetry.space_group_name_H-M   'P 1'
#
loop_
_entity.id
_entity.type
_entity.pdbx_description
1 polymer ?
#
loop_
_entity_poly.entity_id
_entity_poly.type
_entity_poly.pdbx_seq_one_letter_code
_entity_poly.pdbx_strand_id
1 'polypeptide(L)'
;MKRALFVILSILFILILFNTCNSHFNPRYYYQEMSRNNSTSDNTAEPDIGGESILSADEDPFVYDAVSKAWNDPNYRGFTLDLDNDYVIAASFGLKNEPTYMLIKDDTWKINDPLRNEYYYDGTNTKAAGFTVSKVKYYMYKNMNPTFSSSSAYNKSDRLKRFWFYRFTGSAGLDTDNYLIAIDSYSKLVFAFAVPTKWKTIFGIPAPVEWGAVELGWEASADSVTLNSQVKFAVDGFTYFYEYDPVGIVHSDGTIEIYPWCTSSIANDNSYAPIVEGGKIDLSRNIASNGSPGRSPYMPIKTVKKNKIALQVQNLEIENISAKSFNDRTIGSDEYLNYAGFRYDMRIANTINGTETLNTIASKDKPSLFFDSLFKVNIGETKSILSTIYTLDIEYEDKDKNSISISLDCQISMYDKKGISIGTEAVITDYDSPSINFTYDSNQDAFIFKDINGANSTKIVEYTQGFTLKKGETKVFYAVIEDAGIGESNGAEASGRIKLIYTLYY
;
A
#
# COMPACT_ATOMS: atom_id res chain seq x y z
N MET A 1 26.48 -67.20 31.72
CA MET A 1 25.16 -66.87 31.13
C MET A 1 25.03 -65.42 30.64
N LYS A 2 25.49 -64.39 31.37
CA LYS A 2 25.33 -62.97 30.95
C LYS A 2 26.11 -62.56 29.68
N ARG A 3 27.27 -63.16 29.39
CA ARG A 3 28.07 -62.86 28.18
C ARG A 3 27.52 -63.51 26.90
N ALA A 4 26.92 -64.69 27.00
CA ALA A 4 26.29 -65.35 25.85
C ALA A 4 24.99 -64.65 25.43
N LEU A 5 24.21 -64.13 26.39
CA LEU A 5 22.99 -63.37 26.13
C LEU A 5 23.28 -62.04 25.40
N PHE A 6 24.38 -61.37 25.74
CA PHE A 6 24.79 -60.11 25.11
C PHE A 6 25.27 -60.29 23.66
N VAL A 7 25.96 -61.40 23.38
CA VAL A 7 26.40 -61.76 22.02
C VAL A 7 25.20 -62.18 21.17
N ILE A 8 24.24 -62.93 21.73
CA ILE A 8 22.99 -63.29 21.03
C ILE A 8 22.13 -62.06 20.75
N LEU A 9 22.01 -61.11 21.69
CA LEU A 9 21.30 -59.83 21.44
C LEU A 9 22.01 -58.95 20.40
N SER A 10 23.35 -58.92 20.40
CA SER A 10 24.13 -58.14 19.43
C SER A 10 24.03 -58.73 18.01
N ILE A 11 23.97 -60.07 17.88
CA ILE A 11 23.78 -60.75 16.60
C ILE A 11 22.32 -60.63 16.12
N LEU A 12 21.32 -60.63 17.02
CA LEU A 12 19.93 -60.32 16.67
C LEU A 12 19.75 -58.87 16.21
N PHE A 13 20.50 -57.92 16.78
CA PHE A 13 20.45 -56.50 16.42
C PHE A 13 21.11 -56.22 15.05
N ILE A 14 22.15 -56.98 14.68
CA ILE A 14 22.81 -56.88 13.37
C ILE A 14 21.96 -57.55 12.27
N LEU A 15 21.19 -58.59 12.58
CA LEU A 15 20.30 -59.27 11.62
C LEU A 15 19.02 -58.48 11.29
N ILE A 16 18.60 -57.54 12.15
CA ILE A 16 17.45 -56.65 11.88
C ILE A 16 17.83 -55.46 10.99
N LEU A 17 19.13 -55.14 10.86
CA LEU A 17 19.63 -54.02 10.05
C LEU A 17 19.92 -54.37 8.57
N PHE A 18 19.75 -55.63 8.15
CA PHE A 18 20.05 -56.07 6.77
C PHE A 18 18.86 -56.62 5.97
N ASN A 19 17.62 -56.42 6.42
CA ASN A 19 16.43 -56.87 5.67
C ASN A 19 15.32 -55.83 5.55
N THR A 20 15.64 -54.64 5.07
CA THR A 20 14.68 -53.87 4.25
C THR A 20 15.39 -53.35 3.02
N CYS A 21 15.03 -53.94 1.89
CA CYS A 21 15.48 -53.59 0.55
C CYS A 21 15.43 -52.07 0.29
N ASN A 22 16.44 -51.62 -0.45
CA ASN A 22 16.45 -50.41 -1.28
C ASN A 22 15.05 -49.96 -1.71
N SER A 23 14.60 -48.82 -1.21
CA SER A 23 13.95 -47.85 -2.07
C SER A 23 14.94 -46.72 -2.28
N HIS A 24 15.57 -46.69 -3.45
CA HIS A 24 16.20 -45.46 -3.90
C HIS A 24 15.10 -44.39 -3.92
N PHE A 25 15.20 -43.40 -3.03
CA PHE A 25 14.33 -42.25 -3.04
C PHE A 25 14.45 -41.59 -4.42
N ASN A 26 13.39 -41.72 -5.22
CA ASN A 26 13.28 -41.09 -6.53
C ASN A 26 12.37 -39.87 -6.33
N PRO A 27 12.91 -38.63 -6.36
CA PRO A 27 12.13 -37.42 -6.13
C PRO A 27 10.90 -37.33 -7.06
N ARG A 28 10.96 -37.93 -8.26
CA ARG A 28 9.82 -37.97 -9.20
C ARG A 28 8.59 -38.71 -8.67
N TYR A 29 8.75 -39.73 -7.82
CA TYR A 29 7.62 -40.50 -7.29
C TYR A 29 6.86 -39.72 -6.22
N TYR A 30 7.57 -38.98 -5.36
CA TYR A 30 6.95 -38.16 -4.31
C TYR A 30 6.14 -36.98 -4.89
N TYR A 31 6.65 -36.34 -5.95
CA TYR A 31 5.92 -35.26 -6.62
C TYR A 31 4.78 -35.74 -7.55
N GLN A 32 4.80 -37.00 -8.01
CA GLN A 32 3.67 -37.57 -8.78
C GLN A 32 2.45 -37.93 -7.91
N GLU A 33 2.65 -38.26 -6.63
CA GLU A 33 1.57 -38.50 -5.66
C GLU A 33 0.81 -37.21 -5.30
N MET A 34 1.49 -36.06 -5.18
CA MET A 34 0.83 -34.76 -4.98
C MET A 34 -0.12 -34.34 -6.11
N SER A 35 0.06 -34.89 -7.32
CA SER A 35 -0.81 -34.63 -8.47
C SER A 35 -2.04 -35.56 -8.52
N ARG A 36 -2.13 -36.61 -7.70
CA ARG A 36 -3.11 -37.70 -7.90
C ARG A 36 -4.11 -37.96 -6.76
N ASN A 37 -3.90 -37.44 -5.55
CA ASN A 37 -4.84 -37.72 -4.45
C ASN A 37 -5.89 -36.62 -4.27
N ASN A 38 -6.96 -36.72 -5.07
CA ASN A 38 -8.27 -36.22 -4.68
C ASN A 38 -8.88 -37.27 -3.73
N SER A 39 -9.25 -36.86 -2.51
CA SER A 39 -9.85 -37.64 -1.41
C SER A 39 -8.89 -38.33 -0.41
N THR A 40 -8.38 -37.58 0.56
CA THR A 40 -8.64 -37.70 2.02
C THR A 40 -7.73 -36.71 2.76
N SER A 41 -8.19 -36.19 3.90
CA SER A 41 -7.64 -35.04 4.62
C SER A 41 -6.21 -35.24 5.14
N ASP A 42 -5.24 -34.56 4.52
CA ASP A 42 -3.92 -34.22 5.10
C ASP A 42 -3.53 -32.80 4.61
N ASN A 43 -3.31 -31.88 5.55
CA ASN A 43 -3.24 -30.41 5.34
C ASN A 43 -1.85 -29.90 4.90
N THR A 44 -1.13 -30.60 4.02
CA THR A 44 0.17 -30.14 3.48
C THR A 44 0.13 -29.78 2.00
N ALA A 45 -1.06 -29.51 1.46
CA ALA A 45 -1.21 -29.06 0.08
C ALA A 45 -0.58 -27.67 -0.12
N GLU A 46 -0.05 -27.43 -1.33
CA GLU A 46 0.38 -26.10 -1.79
C GLU A 46 -0.71 -25.06 -1.48
N PRO A 47 -0.41 -23.96 -0.77
CA PRO A 47 -1.44 -22.97 -0.46
C PRO A 47 -1.89 -22.28 -1.74
N ASP A 48 -3.21 -22.20 -1.95
CA ASP A 48 -3.80 -21.48 -3.08
C ASP A 48 -3.79 -19.97 -2.78
N ILE A 49 -2.67 -19.33 -3.07
CA ILE A 49 -2.47 -17.88 -2.96
C ILE A 49 -2.69 -17.15 -4.29
N GLY A 50 -3.14 -17.86 -5.33
CA GLY A 50 -3.31 -17.32 -6.67
C GLY A 50 -2.00 -16.78 -7.29
N GLY A 51 -2.15 -15.78 -8.16
CA GLY A 51 -1.04 -14.97 -8.64
C GLY A 51 -0.97 -13.64 -7.88
N GLU A 52 0.17 -12.96 -7.98
CA GLU A 52 0.32 -11.63 -7.38
C GLU A 52 -0.60 -10.61 -8.04
N SER A 53 -1.29 -9.82 -7.20
CA SER A 53 -2.11 -8.70 -7.64
C SER A 53 -1.27 -7.64 -8.35
N ILE A 54 -1.78 -7.11 -9.45
CA ILE A 54 -1.20 -5.94 -10.13
C ILE A 54 -1.47 -4.71 -9.25
N LEU A 55 -0.43 -4.22 -8.59
CA LEU A 55 -0.47 -2.98 -7.81
C LEU A 55 -0.16 -1.79 -8.72
N SER A 56 -0.64 -0.59 -8.37
CA SER A 56 -0.18 0.63 -9.02
C SER A 56 1.29 0.91 -8.69
N ALA A 57 1.97 1.71 -9.51
CA ALA A 57 3.42 1.91 -9.36
C ALA A 57 3.82 2.55 -8.01
N ASP A 58 2.95 3.37 -7.42
CA ASP A 58 3.10 3.95 -6.10
C ASP A 58 2.95 2.91 -4.98
N GLU A 59 2.05 1.95 -5.15
CA GLU A 59 1.78 0.88 -4.17
C GLU A 59 2.74 -0.31 -4.28
N ASP A 60 3.32 -0.54 -5.46
CA ASP A 60 4.19 -1.70 -5.68
C ASP A 60 5.60 -1.48 -5.10
N PRO A 61 6.01 -2.24 -4.07
CA PRO A 61 7.33 -2.06 -3.45
C PRO A 61 8.48 -2.58 -4.32
N PHE A 62 8.20 -3.21 -5.48
CA PHE A 62 9.20 -3.68 -6.45
C PHE A 62 9.44 -2.70 -7.60
N VAL A 63 8.68 -1.60 -7.68
CA VAL A 63 8.94 -0.52 -8.66
C VAL A 63 10.08 0.35 -8.17
N TYR A 64 11.08 0.57 -9.03
CA TYR A 64 12.24 1.39 -8.70
C TYR A 64 11.87 2.86 -8.53
N ASP A 65 12.29 3.44 -7.41
CA ASP A 65 12.30 4.87 -7.13
C ASP A 65 13.53 5.20 -6.29
N ALA A 66 14.36 6.13 -6.76
CA ALA A 66 15.67 6.40 -6.15
C ALA A 66 15.57 7.00 -4.73
N VAL A 67 14.45 7.65 -4.39
CA VAL A 67 14.27 8.36 -3.13
C VAL A 67 13.62 7.48 -2.07
N SER A 68 12.56 6.77 -2.46
CA SER A 68 11.65 6.07 -1.57
C SER A 68 11.70 4.55 -1.71
N LYS A 69 12.28 4.01 -2.79
CA LYS A 69 12.37 2.56 -3.09
C LYS A 69 13.75 2.14 -3.61
N ALA A 70 14.81 2.73 -3.06
CA ALA A 70 16.20 2.54 -3.52
C ALA A 70 16.67 1.07 -3.45
N TRP A 71 16.00 0.22 -2.65
CA TRP A 71 16.26 -1.22 -2.56
C TRP A 71 15.96 -2.00 -3.86
N ASN A 72 15.34 -1.35 -4.84
CA ASN A 72 15.10 -1.90 -6.18
C ASN A 72 16.26 -1.59 -7.15
N ASP A 73 17.36 -1.01 -6.68
CA ASP A 73 18.61 -0.89 -7.42
C ASP A 73 19.45 -2.19 -7.29
N PRO A 74 19.92 -2.81 -8.38
CA PRO A 74 20.86 -3.94 -8.30
C PRO A 74 22.13 -3.65 -7.49
N ASN A 75 22.58 -2.38 -7.49
CA ASN A 75 23.75 -1.89 -6.77
C ASN A 75 23.38 -1.28 -5.40
N TYR A 76 22.16 -1.50 -4.90
CA TYR A 76 21.77 -1.07 -3.56
C TYR A 76 22.77 -1.58 -2.51
N ARG A 77 23.13 -0.71 -1.55
CA ARG A 77 24.22 -0.90 -0.58
C ARG A 77 25.64 -0.94 -1.17
N GLY A 78 25.81 -0.47 -2.41
CA GLY A 78 27.12 -0.23 -3.01
C GLY A 78 27.80 -1.44 -3.60
N PHE A 79 27.07 -2.54 -3.84
CA PHE A 79 27.59 -3.70 -4.58
C PHE A 79 26.48 -4.46 -5.31
N THR A 80 26.85 -5.10 -6.41
CA THR A 80 26.01 -6.08 -7.11
C THR A 80 26.25 -7.47 -6.54
N LEU A 81 25.20 -8.28 -6.42
CA LEU A 81 25.28 -9.66 -5.94
C LEU A 81 24.93 -10.61 -7.08
N ASP A 82 25.95 -11.20 -7.70
CA ASP A 82 25.80 -12.26 -8.71
C ASP A 82 25.80 -13.63 -8.01
N LEU A 83 24.61 -14.20 -7.84
CA LEU A 83 24.42 -15.53 -7.26
C LEU A 83 24.49 -16.66 -8.29
N ASP A 84 24.62 -16.33 -9.58
CA ASP A 84 24.57 -17.32 -10.66
C ASP A 84 25.93 -17.94 -10.96
N ASN A 85 27.00 -17.15 -10.85
CA ASN A 85 28.32 -17.54 -11.37
C ASN A 85 29.42 -17.60 -10.30
N ASP A 86 29.34 -16.75 -9.27
CA ASP A 86 30.49 -16.50 -8.39
C ASP A 86 30.48 -17.31 -7.10
N TYR A 87 29.31 -17.80 -6.67
CA TYR A 87 29.15 -18.34 -5.32
C TYR A 87 28.25 -19.58 -5.25
N VAL A 88 28.61 -20.47 -4.33
CA VAL A 88 27.74 -21.53 -3.80
C VAL A 88 27.47 -21.28 -2.30
N ILE A 89 26.40 -21.86 -1.76
CA ILE A 89 26.04 -21.68 -0.35
C ILE A 89 26.60 -22.80 0.53
N ALA A 90 27.23 -22.45 1.64
CA ALA A 90 27.54 -23.39 2.72
C ALA A 90 26.75 -23.05 3.96
N ALA A 91 26.41 -24.08 4.74
CA ALA A 91 25.67 -23.97 5.99
C ALA A 91 26.33 -24.81 7.09
N SER A 92 26.34 -24.29 8.31
CA SER A 92 26.67 -25.02 9.53
C SER A 92 25.66 -24.67 10.60
N PHE A 93 25.45 -25.58 11.55
CA PHE A 93 24.46 -25.40 12.61
C PHE A 93 25.11 -25.60 13.98
N GLY A 94 24.74 -24.72 14.92
CA GLY A 94 25.25 -24.77 16.28
C GLY A 94 24.65 -25.92 17.10
N LEU A 95 24.90 -25.89 18.42
CA LEU A 95 24.49 -26.98 19.31
C LEU A 95 22.97 -27.04 19.52
N LYS A 96 22.27 -25.92 19.33
CA LYS A 96 20.80 -25.83 19.37
C LYS A 96 20.22 -25.63 17.97
N ASN A 97 20.95 -26.08 16.94
CA ASN A 97 20.60 -25.96 15.52
C ASN A 97 20.52 -24.52 14.98
N GLU A 98 21.05 -23.52 15.70
CA GLU A 98 21.17 -22.16 15.18
C GLU A 98 21.98 -22.13 13.88
N PRO A 99 21.43 -21.63 12.77
CA PRO A 99 22.10 -21.71 11.48
C PRO A 99 23.17 -20.62 11.32
N THR A 100 24.20 -20.94 10.54
CA THR A 100 25.17 -20.01 10.00
C THR A 100 25.34 -20.32 8.52
N TYR A 101 25.29 -19.29 7.67
CA TYR A 101 25.39 -19.43 6.23
C TYR A 101 26.53 -18.57 5.68
N MET A 102 27.09 -18.98 4.54
CA MET A 102 28.09 -18.22 3.83
C MET A 102 28.02 -18.51 2.34
N LEU A 103 28.23 -17.48 1.52
CA LEU A 103 28.49 -17.63 0.10
C LEU A 103 30.00 -17.84 -0.09
N ILE A 104 30.37 -18.98 -0.67
CA ILE A 104 31.77 -19.39 -0.85
C ILE A 104 32.10 -19.63 -2.31
N LYS A 105 33.37 -19.42 -2.66
CA LYS A 105 33.94 -19.73 -3.97
C LYS A 105 34.58 -21.11 -3.92
N ASP A 106 33.77 -22.16 -4.04
CA ASP A 106 34.19 -23.56 -3.85
C ASP A 106 33.97 -24.41 -5.11
N ASP A 107 32.70 -24.69 -5.45
CA ASP A 107 32.29 -25.41 -6.66
C ASP A 107 31.33 -24.55 -7.50
N THR A 108 30.78 -25.13 -8.56
CA THR A 108 29.80 -24.51 -9.46
C THR A 108 28.46 -25.25 -9.40
N TRP A 109 27.38 -24.51 -9.59
CA TRP A 109 26.03 -25.06 -9.63
C TRP A 109 25.81 -25.97 -10.86
N LYS A 110 25.35 -27.20 -10.63
CA LYS A 110 25.00 -28.19 -11.66
C LYS A 110 23.49 -28.23 -11.82
N ILE A 111 22.98 -28.23 -13.05
CA ILE A 111 21.53 -28.33 -13.31
C ILE A 111 21.00 -29.67 -12.77
N ASN A 112 19.91 -29.64 -11.98
CA ASN A 112 19.20 -30.83 -11.52
C ASN A 112 17.84 -31.00 -12.21
N ASP A 113 17.00 -29.96 -12.18
CA ASP A 113 15.65 -29.93 -12.79
C ASP A 113 15.43 -28.59 -13.50
N PRO A 114 15.59 -28.55 -14.85
CA PRO A 114 15.38 -27.33 -15.63
C PRO A 114 13.97 -26.75 -15.52
N LEU A 115 12.94 -27.57 -15.26
CA LEU A 115 11.56 -27.10 -15.17
C LEU A 115 11.29 -26.34 -13.87
N ARG A 116 12.13 -26.54 -12.86
CA ARG A 116 12.07 -25.88 -11.56
C ARG A 116 13.17 -24.86 -11.35
N ASN A 117 13.97 -24.58 -12.38
CA ASN A 117 15.22 -23.84 -12.25
C ASN A 117 16.07 -24.33 -11.07
N GLU A 118 16.10 -25.65 -10.86
CA GLU A 118 16.78 -26.28 -9.74
C GLU A 118 18.20 -26.68 -10.14
N TYR A 119 19.15 -26.28 -9.30
CA TYR A 119 20.55 -26.60 -9.42
C TYR A 119 21.03 -27.21 -8.11
N TYR A 120 22.12 -27.97 -8.15
CA TYR A 120 22.74 -28.56 -6.98
C TYR A 120 24.25 -28.50 -7.04
N TYR A 121 24.89 -28.63 -5.88
CA TYR A 121 26.30 -28.99 -5.79
C TYR A 121 26.53 -29.87 -4.56
N ASP A 122 27.60 -30.66 -4.59
CA ASP A 122 27.96 -31.56 -3.50
C ASP A 122 28.81 -30.79 -2.48
N GLY A 123 28.24 -30.53 -1.31
CA GLY A 123 28.88 -29.76 -0.25
C GLY A 123 29.82 -30.63 0.60
N THR A 124 30.75 -29.97 1.29
CA THR A 124 31.56 -30.62 2.32
C THR A 124 30.70 -31.01 3.53
N ASN A 125 31.14 -32.04 4.27
CA ASN A 125 30.51 -32.40 5.54
C ASN A 125 30.39 -31.19 6.47
N THR A 126 29.26 -31.10 7.19
CA THR A 126 28.99 -30.00 8.13
C THR A 126 28.65 -30.54 9.52
N LYS A 127 28.28 -29.65 10.45
CA LYS A 127 27.85 -30.02 11.82
C LYS A 127 26.45 -29.51 12.10
N ALA A 128 25.68 -30.29 12.87
CA ALA A 128 24.39 -29.89 13.42
C ALA A 128 24.13 -30.58 14.77
N ALA A 129 23.71 -29.80 15.78
CA ALA A 129 23.50 -30.28 17.16
C ALA A 129 24.67 -31.12 17.72
N GLY A 130 25.91 -30.80 17.33
CA GLY A 130 27.11 -31.54 17.73
C GLY A 130 27.39 -32.83 16.94
N PHE A 131 26.52 -33.22 16.01
CA PHE A 131 26.71 -34.37 15.11
C PHE A 131 27.36 -33.94 13.79
N THR A 132 28.11 -34.86 13.17
CA THR A 132 28.60 -34.66 11.80
C THR A 132 27.49 -35.01 10.82
N VAL A 133 27.16 -34.06 9.94
CA VAL A 133 26.27 -34.26 8.81
C VAL A 133 27.13 -34.60 7.59
N SER A 134 26.96 -35.81 7.07
CA SER A 134 27.69 -36.32 5.91
C SER A 134 26.83 -36.29 4.64
N LYS A 135 27.45 -36.49 3.48
CA LYS A 135 26.77 -36.52 2.15
C LYS A 135 25.94 -35.25 1.90
N VAL A 136 26.51 -34.10 2.29
CA VAL A 136 25.84 -32.82 2.18
C VAL A 136 25.66 -32.48 0.71
N LYS A 137 24.44 -32.09 0.33
CA LYS A 137 24.14 -31.57 -1.00
C LYS A 137 23.29 -30.33 -0.84
N TYR A 138 23.72 -29.25 -1.47
CA TYR A 138 22.95 -28.02 -1.50
C TYR A 138 22.19 -27.91 -2.80
N TYR A 139 21.04 -27.27 -2.73
CA TYR A 139 20.17 -26.97 -3.84
C TYR A 139 19.90 -25.48 -3.88
N MET A 140 19.83 -24.96 -5.10
CA MET A 140 19.49 -23.57 -5.40
C MET A 140 18.37 -23.58 -6.42
N TYR A 141 17.33 -22.78 -6.17
CA TYR A 141 16.23 -22.55 -7.09
C TYR A 141 16.25 -21.09 -7.48
N LYS A 142 16.42 -20.85 -8.79
CA LYS A 142 16.44 -19.50 -9.33
C LYS A 142 15.01 -19.06 -9.64
N ASN A 143 14.59 -17.97 -9.02
CA ASN A 143 13.37 -17.25 -9.39
C ASN A 143 12.08 -18.03 -9.13
N MET A 144 12.16 -19.13 -8.38
CA MET A 144 11.06 -20.07 -8.15
C MET A 144 11.13 -20.57 -6.73
N ASN A 145 10.06 -20.38 -5.97
CA ASN A 145 9.93 -20.92 -4.63
C ASN A 145 9.68 -22.44 -4.73
N PRO A 146 10.57 -23.31 -4.21
CA PRO A 146 10.46 -24.76 -4.34
C PRO A 146 9.32 -25.39 -3.53
N THR A 147 8.66 -24.64 -2.64
CA THR A 147 7.47 -25.11 -1.92
C THR A 147 6.19 -25.05 -2.76
N PHE A 148 6.25 -24.47 -3.96
CA PHE A 148 5.15 -24.37 -4.91
C PHE A 148 5.46 -25.14 -6.21
N SER A 149 4.43 -25.53 -6.94
CA SER A 149 4.59 -26.12 -8.27
C SER A 149 5.25 -25.15 -9.26
N SER A 150 6.05 -25.67 -10.19
CA SER A 150 6.69 -24.86 -11.24
C SER A 150 5.68 -24.18 -12.18
N SER A 151 4.45 -24.70 -12.23
CA SER A 151 3.34 -24.15 -13.02
C SER A 151 2.49 -23.11 -12.28
N SER A 152 2.69 -22.91 -10.98
CA SER A 152 1.87 -22.02 -10.17
C SER A 152 1.92 -20.58 -10.69
N ALA A 153 0.82 -19.84 -10.54
CA ALA A 153 0.78 -18.43 -10.93
C ALA A 153 1.79 -17.61 -10.11
N TYR A 154 1.97 -17.97 -8.84
CA TYR A 154 2.98 -17.39 -7.97
C TYR A 154 4.41 -17.54 -8.52
N ASN A 155 4.81 -18.76 -8.92
CA ASN A 155 6.13 -19.02 -9.51
C ASN A 155 6.34 -18.40 -10.91
N LYS A 156 5.30 -17.79 -11.49
CA LYS A 156 5.38 -17.03 -12.75
C LYS A 156 5.50 -15.52 -12.52
N SER A 157 5.48 -15.05 -11.27
CA SER A 157 5.61 -13.62 -10.97
C SER A 157 7.00 -13.09 -11.35
N ASP A 158 7.02 -11.86 -11.89
CA ASP A 158 8.24 -11.11 -12.12
C ASP A 158 8.96 -10.74 -10.82
N ARG A 159 8.26 -10.64 -9.68
CA ARG A 159 8.87 -10.32 -8.38
C ARG A 159 9.84 -11.40 -7.92
N LEU A 160 9.52 -12.66 -8.21
CA LEU A 160 10.36 -13.79 -7.85
C LEU A 160 11.71 -13.81 -8.59
N LYS A 161 11.85 -13.11 -9.74
CA LYS A 161 13.12 -13.02 -10.49
C LYS A 161 14.30 -12.47 -9.70
N ARG A 162 14.05 -11.87 -8.54
CA ARG A 162 15.07 -11.32 -7.65
C ARG A 162 15.56 -12.31 -6.59
N PHE A 163 14.88 -13.43 -6.42
CA PHE A 163 15.10 -14.34 -5.29
C PHE A 163 15.75 -15.65 -5.69
N TRP A 164 16.74 -16.05 -4.89
CA TRP A 164 17.39 -17.35 -4.95
C TRP A 164 17.08 -18.12 -3.68
N PHE A 165 16.48 -19.30 -3.82
CA PHE A 165 16.04 -20.12 -2.71
C PHE A 165 17.01 -21.26 -2.47
N TYR A 166 17.37 -21.49 -1.21
CA TYR A 166 18.35 -22.50 -0.84
C TYR A 166 17.74 -23.57 0.07
N ARG A 167 18.16 -24.80 -0.18
CA ARG A 167 17.77 -26.01 0.56
C ARG A 167 19.00 -26.92 0.64
N PHE A 168 19.08 -27.78 1.64
CA PHE A 168 20.13 -28.79 1.69
C PHE A 168 19.62 -30.15 2.14
N THR A 169 20.30 -31.19 1.68
CA THR A 169 20.15 -32.55 2.19
C THR A 169 21.45 -33.05 2.79
N GLY A 170 21.36 -34.02 3.69
CA GLY A 170 22.51 -34.65 4.31
C GLY A 170 22.11 -35.83 5.18
N SER A 171 23.07 -36.46 5.86
CA SER A 171 22.83 -37.61 6.72
C SER A 171 23.60 -37.50 8.03
N ALA A 172 22.87 -37.50 9.14
CA ALA A 172 23.39 -37.46 10.52
C ALA A 172 22.84 -38.64 11.34
N GLY A 173 22.87 -39.83 10.76
CA GLY A 173 22.20 -41.03 11.28
C GLY A 173 20.74 -41.17 10.82
N LEU A 174 20.12 -40.05 10.45
CA LEU A 174 18.90 -39.97 9.63
C LEU A 174 19.14 -38.99 8.49
N ASP A 175 18.51 -39.26 7.35
CA ASP A 175 18.56 -38.36 6.21
C ASP A 175 17.73 -37.11 6.55
N THR A 176 18.29 -35.95 6.23
CA THR A 176 17.69 -34.65 6.49
C THR A 176 17.52 -33.90 5.19
N ASP A 177 16.49 -33.06 5.17
CA ASP A 177 16.05 -32.33 4.00
C ASP A 177 15.48 -30.99 4.47
N ASN A 178 16.34 -29.99 4.58
CA ASN A 178 15.98 -28.71 5.20
C ASN A 178 15.99 -27.60 4.19
N TYR A 179 14.94 -26.79 4.28
CA TYR A 179 14.86 -25.52 3.60
C TYR A 179 15.62 -24.49 4.43
N LEU A 180 16.43 -23.67 3.77
CA LEU A 180 17.35 -22.75 4.44
C LEU A 180 16.79 -21.34 4.42
N ILE A 181 17.02 -20.63 3.33
CA ILE A 181 16.77 -19.20 3.19
C ILE A 181 16.51 -18.82 1.74
N ALA A 182 15.84 -17.69 1.53
CA ALA A 182 15.74 -17.00 0.25
C ALA A 182 16.57 -15.72 0.30
N ILE A 183 17.36 -15.45 -0.73
CA ILE A 183 18.20 -14.24 -0.84
C ILE A 183 17.66 -13.36 -1.96
N ASP A 184 17.40 -12.08 -1.66
CA ASP A 184 17.11 -11.07 -2.66
C ASP A 184 18.42 -10.45 -3.19
N SER A 185 18.68 -10.66 -4.48
CA SER A 185 19.88 -10.15 -5.19
C SER A 185 20.00 -8.63 -5.21
N TYR A 186 18.92 -7.89 -5.01
CA TYR A 186 18.90 -6.42 -5.07
C TYR A 186 19.00 -5.81 -3.67
N SER A 187 18.04 -6.07 -2.76
CA SER A 187 18.07 -5.49 -1.41
C SER A 187 19.17 -6.09 -0.52
N LYS A 188 19.70 -7.26 -0.92
CA LYS A 188 20.66 -8.10 -0.20
C LYS A 188 20.07 -8.75 1.07
N LEU A 189 18.77 -8.60 1.29
CA LEU A 189 18.09 -9.15 2.46
C LEU A 189 17.83 -10.65 2.29
N VAL A 190 17.81 -11.34 3.43
CA VAL A 190 17.60 -12.77 3.54
C VAL A 190 16.29 -13.03 4.27
N PHE A 191 15.48 -13.95 3.72
CA PHE A 191 14.15 -14.24 4.21
C PHE A 191 13.98 -15.74 4.51
N ALA A 192 13.19 -16.05 5.53
CA ALA A 192 12.61 -17.39 5.66
C ALA A 192 11.50 -17.53 4.61
N PHE A 193 11.46 -18.66 3.90
CA PHE A 193 10.44 -18.94 2.88
C PHE A 193 9.74 -20.29 3.09
N ALA A 194 10.24 -21.08 4.03
CA ALA A 194 9.67 -22.35 4.43
C ALA A 194 9.76 -22.52 5.94
N VAL A 195 8.81 -23.28 6.49
CA VAL A 195 8.69 -23.59 7.92
C VAL A 195 8.47 -25.09 8.11
N PRO A 196 8.91 -25.68 9.23
CA PRO A 196 8.61 -27.07 9.53
C PRO A 196 7.11 -27.30 9.68
N THR A 197 6.57 -28.26 8.93
CA THR A 197 5.17 -28.72 9.05
C THR A 197 5.07 -30.03 9.81
N LYS A 198 6.22 -30.66 10.09
CA LYS A 198 6.30 -31.86 10.92
C LYS A 198 7.66 -32.03 11.56
N TRP A 199 7.62 -32.48 12.80
CA TRP A 199 8.75 -32.76 13.67
C TRP A 199 8.75 -34.22 14.11
N LYS A 200 9.96 -34.74 14.31
CA LYS A 200 10.21 -36.02 14.97
C LYS A 200 11.25 -35.85 16.05
N THR A 201 11.09 -36.56 17.17
CA THR A 201 12.10 -36.61 18.22
C THR A 201 13.09 -37.74 17.94
N ILE A 202 14.38 -37.40 17.84
CA ILE A 202 15.49 -38.35 17.59
C ILE A 202 16.43 -38.25 18.79
N PHE A 203 16.58 -39.33 19.56
CA PHE A 203 17.40 -39.34 20.78
C PHE A 203 17.09 -38.17 21.76
N GLY A 204 15.82 -37.76 21.85
CA GLY A 204 15.38 -36.66 22.71
C GLY A 204 15.54 -35.26 22.10
N ILE A 205 16.07 -35.14 20.89
CA ILE A 205 16.25 -33.87 20.18
C ILE A 205 15.16 -33.75 19.10
N PRO A 206 14.39 -32.65 19.07
CA PRO A 206 13.45 -32.41 17.98
C PRO A 206 14.20 -32.12 16.68
N ALA A 207 13.78 -32.77 15.60
CA ALA A 207 14.30 -32.54 14.25
C ALA A 207 13.13 -32.36 13.27
N PRO A 208 13.19 -31.37 12.38
CA PRO A 208 12.18 -31.19 11.35
C PRO A 208 12.34 -32.30 10.30
N VAL A 209 11.22 -32.87 9.87
CA VAL A 209 11.20 -33.97 8.89
C VAL A 209 10.34 -33.66 7.67
N GLU A 210 9.45 -32.66 7.76
CA GLU A 210 8.69 -32.12 6.63
C GLU A 210 8.63 -30.60 6.75
N TRP A 211 8.64 -29.94 5.59
CA TRP A 211 8.66 -28.49 5.45
C TRP A 211 7.53 -28.04 4.53
N GLY A 212 6.97 -26.87 4.80
CA GLY A 212 5.94 -26.22 4.00
C GLY A 212 6.26 -24.75 3.77
N ALA A 213 5.46 -24.13 2.91
CA ALA A 213 5.59 -22.71 2.57
C ALA A 213 5.29 -21.80 3.78
N VAL A 214 6.00 -20.68 3.90
CA VAL A 214 5.67 -19.62 4.88
C VAL A 214 4.24 -19.10 4.69
N GLU A 215 3.76 -19.10 3.45
CA GLU A 215 2.44 -18.68 3.02
C GLU A 215 1.30 -19.52 3.64
N LEU A 216 1.60 -20.66 4.28
CA LEU A 216 0.64 -21.38 5.12
C LEU A 216 0.18 -20.56 6.34
N GLY A 217 1.02 -19.64 6.83
CA GLY A 217 0.72 -18.81 7.99
C GLY A 217 0.77 -19.53 9.34
N TRP A 218 1.27 -20.76 9.36
CA TRP A 218 1.48 -21.58 10.56
C TRP A 218 2.68 -22.50 10.41
N GLU A 219 3.28 -22.88 11.53
CA GLU A 219 4.31 -23.94 11.62
C GLU A 219 3.88 -25.03 12.60
N ALA A 220 4.51 -26.21 12.52
CA ALA A 220 4.31 -27.26 13.49
C ALA A 220 5.14 -27.01 14.75
N SER A 221 4.53 -27.21 15.93
CA SER A 221 5.23 -27.12 17.20
C SER A 221 6.22 -28.28 17.37
N ALA A 222 7.45 -27.96 17.79
CA ALA A 222 8.47 -28.92 18.18
C ALA A 222 8.41 -29.31 19.67
N ASP A 223 7.56 -28.64 20.47
CA ASP A 223 7.40 -28.91 21.90
C ASP A 223 6.85 -30.34 22.10
N SER A 224 7.45 -31.10 23.01
CA SER A 224 7.06 -32.51 23.26
C SER A 224 5.59 -32.70 23.67
N VAL A 225 4.97 -31.70 24.29
CA VAL A 225 3.57 -31.71 24.74
C VAL A 225 2.62 -31.39 23.60
N THR A 226 2.99 -30.46 22.72
CA THR A 226 2.16 -30.03 21.58
C THR A 226 2.72 -30.46 20.24
N LEU A 227 3.54 -31.51 20.20
CA LEU A 227 4.30 -31.92 19.03
C LEU A 227 3.38 -32.04 17.80
N ASN A 228 3.76 -31.37 16.71
CA ASN A 228 3.01 -31.30 15.46
C ASN A 228 1.65 -30.56 15.51
N SER A 229 1.33 -29.89 16.62
CA SER A 229 0.21 -28.94 16.66
C SER A 229 0.56 -27.69 15.87
N GLN A 230 -0.44 -27.10 15.19
CA GLN A 230 -0.24 -25.88 14.42
C GLN A 230 -0.09 -24.67 15.34
N VAL A 231 0.97 -23.90 15.14
CA VAL A 231 1.24 -22.60 15.76
C VAL A 231 1.12 -21.54 14.66
N LYS A 232 0.11 -20.67 14.78
CA LYS A 232 -0.14 -19.63 13.78
C LYS A 232 0.80 -18.43 14.00
N PHE A 233 1.35 -17.93 12.91
CA PHE A 233 2.14 -16.69 12.87
C PHE A 233 1.64 -15.70 11.81
N ALA A 234 0.62 -16.06 11.03
CA ALA A 234 0.03 -15.19 10.03
C ALA A 234 -0.34 -13.82 10.61
N VAL A 235 0.03 -12.76 9.89
CA VAL A 235 -0.29 -11.38 10.24
C VAL A 235 -1.25 -10.81 9.19
N ASP A 236 -2.31 -10.14 9.64
CA ASP A 236 -3.31 -9.57 8.74
C ASP A 236 -2.69 -8.64 7.70
N GLY A 237 -2.94 -8.95 6.43
CA GLY A 237 -2.43 -8.19 5.29
C GLY A 237 -1.11 -8.68 4.72
N PHE A 238 -0.43 -9.64 5.36
CA PHE A 238 0.75 -10.31 4.83
C PHE A 238 0.33 -11.60 4.13
N THR A 239 0.90 -11.85 2.96
CA THR A 239 0.62 -12.99 2.09
C THR A 239 1.91 -13.70 1.69
N TYR A 240 2.96 -12.97 1.31
CA TYR A 240 4.18 -13.56 0.74
C TYR A 240 5.34 -13.59 1.73
N PHE A 241 6.24 -14.57 1.61
CA PHE A 241 7.37 -14.73 2.53
C PHE A 241 8.25 -13.47 2.66
N TYR A 242 8.46 -12.74 1.56
CA TYR A 242 9.31 -11.55 1.52
C TYR A 242 8.68 -10.33 2.20
N GLU A 243 7.41 -10.40 2.60
CA GLU A 243 6.71 -9.30 3.27
C GLU A 243 7.02 -9.26 4.77
N TYR A 244 7.34 -10.41 5.37
CA TYR A 244 7.76 -10.53 6.77
C TYR A 244 9.17 -9.99 7.00
N ASP A 245 9.53 -9.75 8.26
CA ASP A 245 10.84 -9.19 8.61
C ASP A 245 11.99 -10.11 8.14
N PRO A 246 13.04 -9.57 7.50
CA PRO A 246 14.19 -10.35 7.06
C PRO A 246 14.87 -11.07 8.23
N VAL A 247 15.28 -12.31 8.01
CA VAL A 247 16.08 -13.10 8.95
C VAL A 247 17.55 -12.72 8.93
N GLY A 248 18.00 -12.01 7.88
CA GLY A 248 19.40 -11.66 7.73
C GLY A 248 19.70 -10.75 6.54
N ILE A 249 20.98 -10.59 6.25
CA ILE A 249 21.52 -9.78 5.16
C ILE A 249 22.84 -10.34 4.63
N VAL A 250 23.06 -10.20 3.32
CA VAL A 250 24.32 -10.54 2.65
C VAL A 250 25.25 -9.32 2.64
N HIS A 251 26.50 -9.52 3.04
CA HIS A 251 27.57 -8.53 2.92
C HIS A 251 28.29 -8.62 1.58
N SER A 252 29.03 -7.57 1.21
CA SER A 252 29.76 -7.50 -0.05
C SER A 252 30.89 -8.53 -0.19
N ASP A 253 31.33 -9.13 0.91
CA ASP A 253 32.32 -10.20 0.94
C ASP A 253 31.72 -11.61 0.81
N GLY A 254 30.39 -11.73 0.72
CA GLY A 254 29.67 -13.01 0.65
C GLY A 254 29.25 -13.59 2.01
N THR A 255 29.63 -12.95 3.12
CA THR A 255 29.16 -13.34 4.45
C THR A 255 27.65 -13.11 4.57
N ILE A 256 26.93 -14.04 5.19
CA ILE A 256 25.51 -13.88 5.50
C ILE A 256 25.35 -13.67 7.01
N GLU A 257 24.97 -12.45 7.41
CA GLU A 257 24.57 -12.15 8.77
C GLU A 257 23.14 -12.62 9.00
N ILE A 258 22.93 -13.50 9.98
CA ILE A 258 21.60 -13.84 10.49
C ILE A 258 21.36 -13.04 11.76
N TYR A 259 20.23 -12.33 11.81
CA TYR A 259 19.94 -11.44 12.92
C TYR A 259 19.68 -12.22 14.22
N PRO A 260 20.07 -11.67 15.40
CA PRO A 260 19.99 -12.39 16.67
C PRO A 260 18.60 -12.89 17.05
N TRP A 261 17.54 -12.21 16.61
CA TRP A 261 16.17 -12.64 16.89
C TRP A 261 15.87 -14.00 16.27
N CYS A 262 16.36 -14.26 15.05
CA CYS A 262 16.11 -15.50 14.32
C CYS A 262 16.88 -16.66 14.96
N THR A 263 18.18 -16.46 15.23
CA THR A 263 18.97 -17.49 15.92
C THR A 263 18.44 -17.79 17.33
N SER A 264 17.93 -16.78 18.03
CA SER A 264 17.35 -16.97 19.37
C SER A 264 16.03 -17.74 19.32
N SER A 265 15.18 -17.47 18.34
CA SER A 265 13.91 -18.17 18.13
C SER A 265 14.12 -19.65 17.81
N ILE A 266 15.08 -19.96 16.93
CA ILE A 266 15.43 -21.35 16.63
C ILE A 266 16.04 -22.03 17.86
N ALA A 267 17.03 -21.40 18.51
CA ALA A 267 17.80 -22.01 19.59
C ALA A 267 16.98 -22.22 20.88
N ASN A 268 16.03 -21.34 21.17
CA ASN A 268 15.28 -21.38 22.43
C ASN A 268 13.88 -21.96 22.26
N ASP A 269 13.25 -21.75 21.10
CA ASP A 269 11.84 -22.10 20.89
C ASP A 269 11.65 -23.16 19.80
N ASN A 270 12.71 -23.56 19.07
CA ASN A 270 12.63 -24.39 17.86
C ASN A 270 11.66 -23.83 16.81
N SER A 271 11.48 -22.51 16.79
CA SER A 271 10.58 -21.83 15.87
C SER A 271 11.37 -21.30 14.67
N TYR A 272 10.83 -21.57 13.49
CA TYR A 272 11.37 -21.12 12.19
C TYR A 272 10.41 -20.13 11.52
N ALA A 273 9.27 -19.86 12.16
CA ALA A 273 8.30 -18.89 11.72
C ALA A 273 8.97 -17.51 11.51
N PRO A 274 8.68 -16.84 10.38
CA PRO A 274 9.05 -15.46 10.24
C PRO A 274 8.22 -14.59 11.21
N ILE A 275 8.72 -13.39 11.49
CA ILE A 275 8.05 -12.45 12.39
C ILE A 275 7.69 -11.15 11.68
N VAL A 276 6.80 -10.39 12.31
CA VAL A 276 6.67 -8.96 12.10
C VAL A 276 6.77 -8.33 13.47
N GLU A 277 7.78 -7.51 13.72
CA GLU A 277 7.90 -6.84 15.02
C GLU A 277 6.64 -6.02 15.32
N GLY A 278 6.04 -6.25 16.49
CA GLY A 278 4.78 -5.62 16.89
C GLY A 278 3.52 -6.22 16.26
N GLY A 279 3.64 -7.25 15.40
CA GLY A 279 2.53 -8.04 14.87
C GLY A 279 1.58 -7.28 13.95
N LYS A 280 2.04 -6.20 13.31
CA LYS A 280 1.24 -5.34 12.43
C LYS A 280 2.09 -4.66 11.37
N ILE A 281 1.44 -4.13 10.34
CA ILE A 281 2.09 -3.25 9.36
C ILE A 281 2.58 -1.98 10.07
N ASP A 282 3.88 -1.74 10.03
CA ASP A 282 4.52 -0.53 10.55
C ASP A 282 5.63 -0.08 9.60
N LEU A 283 5.27 0.78 8.65
CA LEU A 283 6.18 1.32 7.64
C LEU A 283 7.16 2.36 8.21
N SER A 284 6.96 2.81 9.46
CA SER A 284 7.84 3.78 10.12
C SER A 284 9.14 3.16 10.64
N ARG A 285 9.16 1.83 10.83
CA ARG A 285 10.40 1.12 11.17
C ARG A 285 11.40 1.22 10.03
N ASN A 286 12.68 1.28 10.40
CA ASN A 286 13.77 1.23 9.44
C ASN A 286 13.77 -0.11 8.71
N ILE A 287 14.11 -0.10 7.42
CA ILE A 287 14.40 -1.31 6.67
C ILE A 287 15.61 -2.00 7.31
N ALA A 288 15.56 -3.33 7.43
CA ALA A 288 16.65 -4.11 8.02
C ALA A 288 18.01 -3.79 7.34
N SER A 289 19.09 -3.83 8.10
CA SER A 289 20.42 -3.37 7.69
C SER A 289 21.53 -4.13 8.42
N ASN A 290 22.77 -4.06 7.94
CA ASN A 290 23.95 -4.63 8.61
C ASN A 290 23.95 -4.28 10.11
N GLY A 291 24.01 -5.29 10.98
CA GLY A 291 23.98 -5.17 12.43
C GLY A 291 22.66 -4.71 13.04
N SER A 292 21.61 -4.46 12.25
CA SER A 292 20.35 -3.90 12.71
C SER A 292 19.16 -4.63 12.09
N PRO A 293 18.43 -5.46 12.86
CA PRO A 293 17.14 -5.97 12.38
C PRO A 293 16.19 -4.80 12.10
N GLY A 294 15.20 -5.05 11.26
CA GLY A 294 14.22 -4.05 10.85
C GLY A 294 13.15 -4.68 9.98
N ARG A 295 12.31 -3.83 9.37
CA ARG A 295 11.23 -4.33 8.52
C ARG A 295 11.70 -4.78 7.15
N SER A 296 10.88 -5.57 6.48
CA SER A 296 11.00 -5.77 5.04
C SER A 296 10.71 -4.48 4.28
N PRO A 297 11.45 -4.19 3.18
CA PRO A 297 11.07 -3.15 2.24
C PRO A 297 9.78 -3.48 1.48
N TYR A 298 9.37 -4.75 1.45
CA TYR A 298 8.17 -5.25 0.77
C TYR A 298 6.97 -5.40 1.71
N MET A 299 7.10 -4.98 2.97
CA MET A 299 5.96 -4.94 3.89
C MET A 299 4.77 -4.23 3.21
N PRO A 300 3.57 -4.82 3.21
CA PRO A 300 2.46 -4.35 2.41
C PRO A 300 2.20 -2.87 2.62
N ILE A 301 2.36 -2.08 1.55
CA ILE A 301 1.98 -0.68 1.53
C ILE A 301 0.47 -0.66 1.31
N LYS A 302 -0.29 -0.90 2.37
CA LYS A 302 -1.73 -0.62 2.33
C LYS A 302 -1.90 0.88 2.49
N THR A 303 -2.01 1.58 1.36
CA THR A 303 -2.73 2.86 1.32
C THR A 303 -4.10 2.57 1.92
N VAL A 304 -4.43 3.20 3.05
CA VAL A 304 -5.76 3.06 3.68
C VAL A 304 -6.78 3.32 2.58
N LYS A 305 -7.68 2.35 2.32
CA LYS A 305 -8.74 2.54 1.33
C LYS A 305 -9.50 3.79 1.72
N LYS A 306 -9.25 4.89 1.02
CA LYS A 306 -9.92 6.15 1.30
C LYS A 306 -11.37 6.01 0.88
N ASN A 307 -12.26 6.40 1.78
CA ASN A 307 -13.65 6.61 1.43
C ASN A 307 -13.75 7.79 0.46
N LYS A 308 -14.84 7.82 -0.32
CA LYS A 308 -15.08 8.86 -1.32
C LYS A 308 -16.43 9.50 -1.10
N ILE A 309 -16.45 10.82 -1.09
CA ILE A 309 -17.64 11.65 -1.23
C ILE A 309 -17.52 12.38 -2.57
N ALA A 310 -18.58 12.38 -3.36
CA ALA A 310 -18.67 13.16 -4.59
C ALA A 310 -19.78 14.18 -4.43
N LEU A 311 -19.41 15.46 -4.28
CA LEU A 311 -20.37 16.56 -4.25
C LEU A 311 -20.37 17.23 -5.63
N GLN A 312 -21.55 17.48 -6.19
CA GLN A 312 -21.69 18.11 -7.49
C GLN A 312 -22.29 19.50 -7.37
N VAL A 313 -21.70 20.47 -8.05
CA VAL A 313 -22.37 21.71 -8.44
C VAL A 313 -23.00 21.46 -9.80
N GLN A 314 -24.31 21.22 -9.82
CA GLN A 314 -25.05 20.90 -11.04
C GLN A 314 -25.39 22.15 -11.86
N ASN A 315 -25.58 23.28 -11.17
CA ASN A 315 -25.75 24.59 -11.79
C ASN A 315 -25.24 25.67 -10.83
N LEU A 316 -24.77 26.78 -11.41
CA LEU A 316 -24.43 27.99 -10.68
C LEU A 316 -24.92 29.18 -11.49
N GLU A 317 -25.71 30.05 -10.87
CA GLU A 317 -26.37 31.16 -11.54
C GLU A 317 -26.18 32.47 -10.79
N ILE A 318 -26.15 33.57 -11.54
CA ILE A 318 -26.23 34.94 -11.04
C ILE A 318 -27.56 35.52 -11.49
N GLU A 319 -28.40 35.91 -10.54
CA GLU A 319 -29.59 36.72 -10.76
C GLU A 319 -29.28 38.17 -10.40
N ASN A 320 -29.49 39.09 -11.34
CA ASN A 320 -29.37 40.52 -11.07
C ASN A 320 -30.72 41.06 -10.57
N ILE A 321 -30.81 41.39 -9.28
CA ILE A 321 -32.04 41.91 -8.67
C ILE A 321 -32.18 43.41 -8.94
N SER A 322 -31.11 44.19 -8.73
CA SER A 322 -31.16 45.65 -8.88
C SER A 322 -29.83 46.33 -9.21
N ALA A 323 -28.76 45.57 -9.48
CA ALA A 323 -27.46 46.13 -9.80
C ALA A 323 -27.46 46.84 -11.19
N LYS A 324 -26.86 48.04 -11.22
CA LYS A 324 -26.81 48.90 -12.41
C LYS A 324 -25.39 49.41 -12.65
N SER A 325 -24.85 49.17 -13.84
CA SER A 325 -23.61 49.85 -14.25
C SER A 325 -23.89 51.31 -14.62
N PHE A 326 -23.06 52.23 -14.16
CA PHE A 326 -23.10 53.63 -14.58
C PHE A 326 -22.43 53.80 -15.95
N ASN A 327 -22.99 54.64 -16.81
CA ASN A 327 -22.48 54.92 -18.14
C ASN A 327 -22.01 56.37 -18.21
N ASP A 328 -20.71 56.57 -18.00
CA ASP A 328 -19.99 57.83 -18.23
C ASP A 328 -19.86 58.04 -19.75
N ARG A 329 -20.77 58.86 -20.29
CA ARG A 329 -20.89 59.04 -21.73
C ARG A 329 -19.95 60.13 -22.21
N THR A 330 -19.18 59.81 -23.25
CA THR A 330 -18.36 60.82 -23.95
C THR A 330 -19.21 61.85 -24.69
N ILE A 331 -20.45 61.51 -25.04
CA ILE A 331 -21.43 62.39 -25.71
C ILE A 331 -22.82 62.11 -25.13
N GLY A 332 -23.50 63.15 -24.65
CA GLY A 332 -24.84 63.07 -24.03
C GLY A 332 -24.79 63.11 -22.51
N SER A 333 -25.93 62.86 -21.86
CA SER A 333 -26.02 62.77 -20.40
C SER A 333 -25.66 61.37 -19.92
N ASP A 334 -24.94 61.28 -18.81
CA ASP A 334 -24.68 60.04 -18.12
C ASP A 334 -25.99 59.38 -17.67
N GLU A 335 -25.97 58.06 -17.53
CA GLU A 335 -27.14 57.28 -17.15
C GLU A 335 -26.75 56.01 -16.39
N TYR A 336 -27.70 55.45 -15.66
CA TYR A 336 -27.60 54.08 -15.15
C TYR A 336 -28.22 53.11 -16.16
N LEU A 337 -27.50 52.03 -16.42
CA LEU A 337 -27.93 50.97 -17.33
C LEU A 337 -28.86 50.00 -16.57
N ASN A 338 -29.90 49.49 -17.24
CA ASN A 338 -30.79 48.45 -16.68
C ASN A 338 -30.14 47.04 -16.67
N TYR A 339 -28.82 47.01 -16.59
CA TYR A 339 -28.00 45.81 -16.53
C TYR A 339 -26.67 46.16 -15.86
N ALA A 340 -26.00 45.13 -15.37
CA ALA A 340 -24.67 45.22 -14.79
C ALA A 340 -23.67 44.35 -15.57
N GLY A 341 -22.44 44.83 -15.68
CA GLY A 341 -21.32 44.09 -16.27
C GLY A 341 -20.38 43.56 -15.21
N PHE A 342 -20.25 42.23 -15.12
CA PHE A 342 -19.49 41.56 -14.07
C PHE A 342 -18.20 40.88 -14.58
N ARG A 343 -17.21 40.85 -13.69
CA ARG A 343 -16.16 39.83 -13.58
C ARG A 343 -16.52 38.94 -12.40
N TYR A 344 -16.26 37.64 -12.51
CA TYR A 344 -16.40 36.72 -11.39
C TYR A 344 -15.32 35.64 -11.39
N ASP A 345 -14.99 35.15 -10.22
CA ASP A 345 -14.31 33.87 -9.98
C ASP A 345 -15.00 33.18 -8.81
N MET A 346 -15.52 31.99 -9.07
CA MET A 346 -16.30 31.18 -8.14
C MET A 346 -15.46 29.99 -7.75
N ARG A 347 -15.32 29.74 -6.45
CA ARG A 347 -14.51 28.66 -5.90
C ARG A 347 -15.32 27.79 -4.95
N ILE A 348 -14.95 26.52 -4.90
CA ILE A 348 -15.36 25.59 -3.86
C ILE A 348 -14.12 25.04 -3.18
N ALA A 349 -14.13 24.96 -1.86
CA ALA A 349 -13.08 24.30 -1.09
C ALA A 349 -13.62 23.08 -0.36
N ASN A 350 -12.79 22.06 -0.21
CA ASN A 350 -12.94 21.03 0.82
C ASN A 350 -11.86 21.22 1.88
N THR A 351 -12.24 21.04 3.15
CA THR A 351 -11.31 21.01 4.27
C THR A 351 -11.43 19.67 4.98
N ILE A 352 -10.29 19.03 5.24
CA ILE A 352 -10.18 17.81 6.03
C ILE A 352 -9.08 18.04 7.06
N ASN A 353 -9.38 17.83 8.35
CA ASN A 353 -8.42 18.06 9.44
C ASN A 353 -7.74 19.43 9.40
N GLY A 354 -8.46 20.47 8.97
CA GLY A 354 -7.93 21.83 8.83
C GLY A 354 -7.04 22.07 7.61
N THR A 355 -6.81 21.06 6.76
CA THR A 355 -6.14 21.25 5.46
C THR A 355 -7.19 21.55 4.40
N GLU A 356 -7.14 22.75 3.84
CA GLU A 356 -8.06 23.23 2.81
C GLU A 356 -7.49 23.01 1.40
N THR A 357 -8.34 22.59 0.47
CA THR A 357 -8.05 22.48 -0.97
C THR A 357 -9.08 23.28 -1.74
N LEU A 358 -8.63 24.29 -2.48
CA LEU A 358 -9.46 25.23 -3.23
C LEU A 358 -9.53 24.87 -4.71
N ASN A 359 -10.71 24.98 -5.30
CA ASN A 359 -10.93 24.72 -6.72
C ASN A 359 -11.83 25.80 -7.35
N THR A 360 -11.39 26.39 -8.45
CA THR A 360 -12.24 27.28 -9.27
C THR A 360 -13.26 26.45 -10.06
N ILE A 361 -14.54 26.80 -9.94
CA ILE A 361 -15.66 26.10 -10.60
C ILE A 361 -16.21 26.89 -11.80
N ALA A 362 -16.13 28.22 -11.77
CA ALA A 362 -16.55 29.09 -12.86
C ALA A 362 -15.83 30.43 -12.76
N SER A 363 -15.29 30.93 -13.86
CA SER A 363 -14.66 32.25 -13.88
C SER A 363 -14.90 32.99 -15.20
N LYS A 364 -14.95 34.30 -15.09
CA LYS A 364 -14.96 35.24 -16.21
C LYS A 364 -14.12 36.43 -15.85
N ASP A 365 -12.94 36.51 -16.46
CA ASP A 365 -12.01 37.61 -16.26
C ASP A 365 -12.48 38.92 -16.91
N LYS A 366 -11.92 40.02 -16.39
CA LYS A 366 -12.10 41.35 -16.95
C LYS A 366 -11.43 41.44 -18.33
N PRO A 367 -12.16 41.81 -19.39
CA PRO A 367 -11.55 42.03 -20.69
C PRO A 367 -10.67 43.29 -20.70
N SER A 368 -9.79 43.38 -21.69
CA SER A 368 -8.79 44.46 -21.76
C SER A 368 -9.37 45.82 -22.16
N LEU A 369 -10.45 45.86 -22.96
CA LEU A 369 -10.88 47.09 -23.62
C LEU A 369 -12.39 47.34 -23.55
N PHE A 370 -13.23 46.44 -24.05
CA PHE A 370 -14.65 46.73 -24.31
C PHE A 370 -15.58 46.29 -23.18
N PHE A 371 -16.46 47.20 -22.75
CA PHE A 371 -17.46 46.94 -21.71
C PHE A 371 -18.39 45.78 -22.08
N ASP A 372 -18.81 45.72 -23.35
CA ASP A 372 -19.76 44.71 -23.84
C ASP A 372 -19.22 43.28 -23.83
N SER A 373 -17.92 43.09 -23.55
CA SER A 373 -17.27 41.78 -23.38
C SER A 373 -17.37 41.23 -21.95
N LEU A 374 -17.83 42.02 -20.98
CA LEU A 374 -18.11 41.57 -19.61
C LEU A 374 -19.31 40.61 -19.57
N PHE A 375 -19.46 39.89 -18.44
CA PHE A 375 -20.66 39.12 -18.20
C PHE A 375 -21.82 40.06 -17.86
N LYS A 376 -22.66 40.35 -18.85
CA LYS A 376 -23.80 41.26 -18.70
C LYS A 376 -25.03 40.52 -18.21
N VAL A 377 -25.71 41.04 -17.19
CA VAL A 377 -26.97 40.51 -16.67
C VAL A 377 -27.96 41.66 -16.50
N ASN A 378 -29.11 41.59 -17.16
CA ASN A 378 -30.18 42.58 -17.04
C ASN A 378 -30.87 42.48 -15.68
N ILE A 379 -31.46 43.58 -15.21
CA ILE A 379 -32.29 43.56 -14.01
C ILE A 379 -33.45 42.55 -14.19
N GLY A 380 -33.66 41.69 -13.20
CA GLY A 380 -34.63 40.61 -13.21
C GLY A 380 -34.20 39.38 -14.04
N GLU A 381 -33.00 39.38 -14.63
CA GLU A 381 -32.47 38.25 -15.38
C GLU A 381 -31.63 37.34 -14.49
N THR A 382 -31.80 36.03 -14.69
CA THR A 382 -30.95 34.98 -14.12
C THR A 382 -30.15 34.33 -15.24
N LYS A 383 -28.83 34.21 -15.06
CA LYS A 383 -27.95 33.53 -16.01
C LYS A 383 -27.09 32.48 -15.33
N SER A 384 -27.07 31.29 -15.91
CA SER A 384 -26.08 30.28 -15.57
C SER A 384 -24.67 30.73 -15.97
N ILE A 385 -23.74 30.56 -15.05
CA ILE A 385 -22.30 30.80 -15.23
C ILE A 385 -21.50 29.49 -15.22
N LEU A 386 -22.16 28.36 -14.97
CA LEU A 386 -21.54 27.05 -14.99
C LEU A 386 -21.62 26.47 -16.42
N SER A 387 -20.48 26.10 -16.98
CA SER A 387 -20.43 25.51 -18.33
C SER A 387 -20.77 24.02 -18.35
N THR A 388 -20.37 23.29 -17.30
CA THR A 388 -20.60 21.85 -17.11
C THR A 388 -20.71 21.54 -15.62
N ILE A 389 -21.42 20.46 -15.26
CA ILE A 389 -21.47 19.97 -13.89
C ILE A 389 -20.04 19.85 -13.33
N TYR A 390 -19.79 20.44 -12.17
CA TYR A 390 -18.51 20.33 -11.48
C TYR A 390 -18.64 19.31 -10.35
N THR A 391 -17.75 18.33 -10.31
CA THR A 391 -17.69 17.33 -9.24
C THR A 391 -16.47 17.59 -8.36
N LEU A 392 -16.72 17.78 -7.06
CA LEU A 392 -15.72 17.81 -6.00
C LEU A 392 -15.61 16.41 -5.40
N ASP A 393 -14.53 15.71 -5.73
CA ASP A 393 -14.19 14.42 -5.15
C ASP A 393 -13.37 14.61 -3.85
N ILE A 394 -13.91 14.13 -2.74
CA ILE A 394 -13.32 14.21 -1.41
C ILE A 394 -12.92 12.81 -0.98
N GLU A 395 -11.61 12.57 -0.86
CA GLU A 395 -11.07 11.31 -0.34
C GLU A 395 -10.66 11.45 1.13
N TYR A 396 -11.10 10.52 1.98
CA TYR A 396 -10.88 10.61 3.43
C TYR A 396 -10.71 9.24 4.12
N GLU A 397 -10.08 9.22 5.30
CA GLU A 397 -10.04 8.04 6.19
C GLU A 397 -11.16 8.11 7.23
N ASP A 398 -11.65 6.97 7.74
CA ASP A 398 -12.76 6.93 8.70
C ASP A 398 -12.55 7.81 9.94
N LYS A 399 -11.31 7.91 10.43
CA LYS A 399 -10.94 8.77 11.57
C LYS A 399 -11.17 10.27 11.29
N ASP A 400 -11.15 10.68 10.02
CA ASP A 400 -11.25 12.06 9.56
C ASP A 400 -12.67 12.41 9.12
N LYS A 401 -13.58 11.43 9.09
CA LYS A 401 -14.96 11.60 8.59
C LYS A 401 -15.70 12.78 9.23
N ASN A 402 -15.44 13.07 10.50
CA ASN A 402 -16.10 14.14 11.26
C ASN A 402 -15.42 15.51 11.15
N SER A 403 -14.31 15.63 10.42
CA SER A 403 -13.59 16.88 10.19
C SER A 403 -13.84 17.47 8.80
N ILE A 404 -14.64 16.79 7.97
CA ILE A 404 -14.93 17.19 6.60
C ILE A 404 -15.87 18.40 6.59
N SER A 405 -15.45 19.46 5.91
CA SER A 405 -16.28 20.62 5.59
C SER A 405 -16.05 21.07 4.15
N ILE A 406 -17.03 21.80 3.61
CA ILE A 406 -16.91 22.49 2.33
C ILE A 406 -17.20 23.97 2.50
N SER A 407 -16.61 24.81 1.65
CA SER A 407 -16.88 26.24 1.59
C SER A 407 -17.16 26.66 0.15
N LEU A 408 -18.12 27.55 -0.02
CA LEU A 408 -18.37 28.27 -1.28
C LEU A 408 -17.83 29.68 -1.12
N ASP A 409 -16.94 30.05 -2.03
CA ASP A 409 -16.24 31.33 -2.01
C ASP A 409 -16.33 32.00 -3.38
N CYS A 410 -16.34 33.33 -3.40
CA CYS A 410 -16.49 34.09 -4.64
C CYS A 410 -15.79 35.44 -4.61
N GLN A 411 -15.13 35.77 -5.72
CA GLN A 411 -14.67 37.12 -6.02
C GLN A 411 -15.52 37.68 -7.16
N ILE A 412 -16.27 38.75 -6.89
CA ILE A 412 -17.14 39.37 -7.88
C ILE A 412 -16.88 40.87 -7.91
N SER A 413 -16.68 41.39 -9.12
CA SER A 413 -16.50 42.83 -9.36
C SER A 413 -17.48 43.27 -10.44
N MET A 414 -18.12 44.42 -10.22
CA MET A 414 -18.90 45.10 -11.24
C MET A 414 -18.06 46.22 -11.85
N TYR A 415 -18.31 46.54 -13.11
CA TYR A 415 -17.70 47.69 -13.74
C TYR A 415 -18.76 48.66 -14.25
N ASP A 416 -18.36 49.92 -14.32
CA ASP A 416 -19.03 50.97 -15.05
C ASP A 416 -18.55 51.00 -16.50
N LYS A 417 -19.32 51.68 -17.34
CA LYS A 417 -19.03 51.91 -18.75
C LYS A 417 -18.50 53.32 -18.92
N LYS A 418 -17.37 53.46 -19.64
CA LYS A 418 -16.80 54.75 -20.05
C LYS A 418 -16.76 54.82 -21.57
N GLY A 419 -17.76 55.46 -22.18
CA GLY A 419 -17.97 55.39 -23.62
C GLY A 419 -18.15 53.95 -24.10
N ILE A 420 -17.22 53.41 -24.88
CA ILE A 420 -17.22 51.98 -25.29
C ILE A 420 -16.35 51.08 -24.40
N SER A 421 -15.59 51.69 -23.49
CA SER A 421 -14.55 51.02 -22.69
C SER A 421 -15.01 50.69 -21.28
N ILE A 422 -14.24 49.84 -20.58
CA ILE A 422 -14.44 49.55 -19.16
C ILE A 422 -14.01 50.76 -18.32
N GLY A 423 -14.91 51.22 -17.45
CA GLY A 423 -14.71 52.31 -16.52
C GLY A 423 -14.31 51.84 -15.12
N THR A 424 -14.84 52.51 -14.10
CA THR A 424 -14.57 52.26 -12.68
C THR A 424 -14.96 50.84 -12.26
N GLU A 425 -14.21 50.27 -11.33
CA GLU A 425 -14.47 48.97 -10.71
C GLU A 425 -15.10 49.14 -9.34
N ALA A 426 -16.14 48.36 -9.05
CA ALA A 426 -16.70 48.14 -7.73
C ALA A 426 -16.46 46.68 -7.31
N VAL A 427 -15.63 46.47 -6.29
CA VAL A 427 -15.37 45.15 -5.72
C VAL A 427 -16.52 44.78 -4.78
N ILE A 428 -17.34 43.82 -5.18
CA ILE A 428 -18.51 43.37 -4.42
C ILE A 428 -18.06 42.38 -3.35
N THR A 429 -17.35 41.34 -3.77
CA THR A 429 -16.78 40.32 -2.89
C THR A 429 -15.32 40.08 -3.27
N ASP A 430 -14.55 39.60 -2.30
CA ASP A 430 -13.17 39.18 -2.51
C ASP A 430 -13.02 37.75 -1.98
N TYR A 431 -11.91 37.10 -2.31
CA TYR A 431 -11.64 35.76 -1.83
C TYR A 431 -11.74 35.67 -0.30
N ASP A 432 -12.31 34.57 0.16
CA ASP A 432 -12.56 34.24 1.57
C ASP A 432 -13.50 35.24 2.27
N SER A 433 -14.23 36.04 1.47
CA SER A 433 -14.95 37.22 1.94
C SER A 433 -16.10 37.61 0.98
N PRO A 434 -17.29 36.98 1.07
CA PRO A 434 -17.72 36.05 2.12
C PRO A 434 -17.48 34.56 1.77
N SER A 435 -17.19 33.74 2.77
CA SER A 435 -17.18 32.29 2.65
C SER A 435 -18.43 31.67 3.29
N ILE A 436 -19.15 30.85 2.52
CA ILE A 436 -20.36 30.13 2.94
C ILE A 436 -19.96 28.70 3.29
N ASN A 437 -20.06 28.33 4.56
CA ASN A 437 -19.46 27.09 5.08
C ASN A 437 -20.52 26.03 5.40
N PHE A 438 -20.20 24.77 5.07
CA PHE A 438 -21.01 23.59 5.39
C PHE A 438 -20.14 22.51 6.03
N THR A 439 -20.69 21.76 6.98
CA THR A 439 -20.02 20.63 7.64
C THR A 439 -20.70 19.32 7.26
N TYR A 440 -19.91 18.28 7.07
CA TYR A 440 -20.44 16.94 6.83
C TYR A 440 -20.83 16.26 8.16
N ASP A 441 -22.08 15.83 8.26
CA ASP A 441 -22.58 15.01 9.37
C ASP A 441 -22.60 13.53 8.97
N SER A 442 -21.69 12.77 9.57
CA SER A 442 -21.50 11.35 9.29
C SER A 442 -22.68 10.46 9.67
N ASN A 443 -23.53 10.90 10.61
CA ASN A 443 -24.67 10.14 11.11
C ASN A 443 -25.88 10.28 10.20
N GLN A 444 -26.03 11.46 9.59
CA GLN A 444 -27.12 11.76 8.66
C GLN A 444 -26.73 11.52 7.20
N ASP A 445 -25.45 11.31 6.94
CA ASP A 445 -24.86 11.27 5.59
C ASP A 445 -25.28 12.50 4.77
N ALA A 446 -24.95 13.68 5.31
CA ALA A 446 -25.42 14.96 4.80
C ALA A 446 -24.44 16.11 5.02
N PHE A 447 -24.43 17.08 4.10
CA PHE A 447 -23.82 18.39 4.31
C PHE A 447 -24.83 19.35 4.94
N ILE A 448 -24.46 19.97 6.06
CA ILE A 448 -25.30 20.88 6.83
C ILE A 448 -24.67 22.27 6.79
N PHE A 449 -25.46 23.29 6.49
CA PHE A 449 -25.03 24.68 6.57
C PHE A 449 -24.57 25.02 7.99
N LYS A 450 -23.41 25.66 8.08
CA LYS A 450 -22.77 26.03 9.36
C LYS A 450 -22.90 27.53 9.60
N ASP A 451 -22.23 28.32 8.78
CA ASP A 451 -22.14 29.77 8.94
C ASP A 451 -21.73 30.46 7.63
N ILE A 452 -21.77 31.79 7.66
CA ILE A 452 -21.13 32.66 6.65
C ILE A 452 -20.14 33.53 7.41
N ASN A 453 -18.89 33.58 6.96
CA ASN A 453 -17.82 34.36 7.59
C ASN A 453 -17.02 35.18 6.56
N GLY A 454 -15.99 35.88 7.02
CA GLY A 454 -15.20 36.81 6.21
C GLY A 454 -15.65 38.27 6.34
N ALA A 455 -14.81 39.20 5.87
CA ALA A 455 -14.99 40.64 6.05
C ALA A 455 -16.25 41.19 5.35
N ASN A 456 -16.71 40.55 4.27
CA ASN A 456 -17.90 40.92 3.51
C ASN A 456 -19.14 40.07 3.87
N SER A 457 -19.09 39.30 4.96
CA SER A 457 -20.24 38.49 5.41
C SER A 457 -21.50 39.32 5.65
N THR A 458 -21.35 40.57 6.10
CA THR A 458 -22.46 41.51 6.31
C THR A 458 -23.13 41.97 5.03
N LYS A 459 -22.50 41.77 3.86
CA LYS A 459 -23.12 42.04 2.55
C LYS A 459 -24.12 40.96 2.16
N ILE A 460 -24.08 39.78 2.79
CA ILE A 460 -25.10 38.74 2.60
C ILE A 460 -26.31 39.09 3.46
N VAL A 461 -27.36 39.56 2.80
CA VAL A 461 -28.58 40.04 3.48
C VAL A 461 -29.71 39.02 3.52
N GLU A 462 -29.65 38.00 2.67
CA GLU A 462 -30.65 36.94 2.57
C GLU A 462 -29.99 35.65 2.06
N TYR A 463 -30.36 34.49 2.61
CA TYR A 463 -29.84 33.20 2.17
C TYR A 463 -30.75 32.04 2.59
N THR A 464 -30.50 30.85 2.06
CA THR A 464 -31.24 29.63 2.41
C THR A 464 -30.97 29.19 3.85
N GLN A 465 -31.94 29.40 4.75
CA GLN A 465 -31.85 29.02 6.16
C GLN A 465 -32.00 27.52 6.37
N GLY A 466 -31.26 26.96 7.34
CA GLY A 466 -31.39 25.55 7.75
C GLY A 466 -31.10 24.54 6.63
N PHE A 467 -30.21 24.89 5.71
CA PHE A 467 -29.90 24.04 4.56
C PHE A 467 -29.22 22.72 5.00
N THR A 468 -29.78 21.61 4.55
CA THR A 468 -29.23 20.25 4.72
C THR A 468 -29.36 19.50 3.40
N LEU A 469 -28.24 19.02 2.86
CA LEU A 469 -28.14 18.25 1.62
C LEU A 469 -27.76 16.80 1.95
N LYS A 470 -28.70 15.86 1.84
CA LYS A 470 -28.44 14.44 2.11
C LYS A 470 -27.95 13.74 0.85
N LYS A 471 -27.27 12.61 1.04
CA LYS A 471 -26.86 11.75 -0.07
C LYS A 471 -28.04 11.28 -0.93
N GLY A 472 -27.85 11.32 -2.25
CA GLY A 472 -28.86 11.10 -3.28
C GLY A 472 -29.79 12.30 -3.55
N GLU A 473 -29.61 13.46 -2.93
CA GLU A 473 -30.52 14.61 -3.09
C GLU A 473 -29.91 15.74 -3.92
N THR A 474 -30.75 16.44 -4.70
CA THR A 474 -30.42 17.75 -5.29
C THR A 474 -31.17 18.85 -4.53
N LYS A 475 -30.45 19.88 -4.06
CA LYS A 475 -31.06 21.05 -3.42
C LYS A 475 -30.40 22.36 -3.86
N VAL A 476 -31.15 23.44 -3.74
CA VAL A 476 -30.69 24.80 -4.06
C VAL A 476 -30.28 25.51 -2.78
N PHE A 477 -29.06 26.04 -2.76
CA PHE A 477 -28.62 27.05 -1.81
C PHE A 477 -28.48 28.38 -2.54
N TYR A 478 -29.06 29.45 -2.00
CA TYR A 478 -28.86 30.80 -2.53
C TYR A 478 -28.37 31.76 -1.46
N ALA A 479 -27.70 32.82 -1.91
CA ALA A 479 -27.32 33.96 -1.10
C ALA A 479 -27.46 35.27 -1.89
N VAL A 480 -28.08 36.29 -1.28
CA VAL A 480 -28.25 37.62 -1.85
C VAL A 480 -27.20 38.55 -1.26
N ILE A 481 -26.39 39.13 -2.15
CA ILE A 481 -25.38 40.13 -1.83
C ILE A 481 -25.97 41.51 -2.10
N GLU A 482 -25.85 42.42 -1.13
CA GLU A 482 -26.22 43.82 -1.24
C GLU A 482 -24.98 44.70 -1.04
N ASP A 483 -24.74 45.61 -2.00
CA ASP A 483 -23.57 46.50 -1.96
C ASP A 483 -23.91 47.90 -2.51
N ALA A 484 -23.41 48.95 -1.85
CA ALA A 484 -23.63 50.34 -2.25
C ALA A 484 -22.90 50.72 -3.56
N GLY A 485 -21.75 50.10 -3.83
CA GLY A 485 -20.93 50.34 -5.02
C GLY A 485 -21.54 49.82 -6.32
N ILE A 486 -22.64 49.06 -6.24
CA ILE A 486 -23.38 48.57 -7.41
C ILE A 486 -24.82 49.11 -7.49
N GLY A 487 -25.17 50.05 -6.60
CA GLY A 487 -26.45 50.75 -6.54
C GLY A 487 -26.42 52.11 -7.25
N GLU A 488 -27.58 52.75 -7.36
CA GLU A 488 -27.71 54.08 -7.97
C GLU A 488 -27.33 55.15 -6.94
N SER A 489 -26.21 55.86 -7.13
CA SER A 489 -25.64 56.76 -6.12
C SER A 489 -26.55 57.95 -5.71
N ASN A 490 -27.68 58.17 -6.41
CA ASN A 490 -28.70 59.17 -6.08
C ASN A 490 -30.14 58.73 -6.47
N GLY A 491 -30.39 57.41 -6.58
CA GLY A 491 -31.68 56.83 -6.98
C GLY A 491 -32.55 56.39 -5.78
N ALA A 492 -33.69 55.74 -6.07
CA ALA A 492 -34.60 55.23 -5.04
C ALA A 492 -34.02 54.07 -4.19
N GLU A 493 -32.94 53.42 -4.66
CA GLU A 493 -32.21 52.37 -3.93
C GLU A 493 -30.71 52.74 -3.87
N ALA A 494 -30.20 53.03 -2.66
CA ALA A 494 -28.82 53.44 -2.42
C ALA A 494 -27.80 52.27 -2.50
N SER A 495 -28.29 51.06 -2.72
CA SER A 495 -27.54 49.80 -2.83
C SER A 495 -28.13 48.94 -3.94
N GLY A 496 -27.30 48.15 -4.61
CA GLY A 496 -27.73 47.17 -5.61
C GLY A 496 -27.62 45.76 -5.07
N ARG A 497 -28.46 44.85 -5.58
CA ARG A 497 -28.54 43.47 -5.13
C ARG A 497 -28.29 42.47 -6.27
N ILE A 498 -27.52 41.42 -5.97
CA ILE A 498 -27.36 40.23 -6.81
C ILE A 498 -27.61 38.98 -5.98
N LYS A 499 -28.12 37.92 -6.60
CA LYS A 499 -28.33 36.62 -5.95
C LYS A 499 -27.50 35.55 -6.63
N LEU A 500 -26.70 34.86 -5.83
CA LEU A 500 -25.97 33.66 -6.23
C LEU A 500 -26.82 32.43 -5.92
N ILE A 501 -26.97 31.54 -6.90
CA ILE A 501 -27.83 30.36 -6.80
C ILE A 501 -26.98 29.13 -7.14
N TYR A 502 -26.79 28.25 -6.17
CA TYR A 502 -26.05 27.00 -6.30
C TYR A 502 -27.02 25.83 -6.27
N THR A 503 -27.09 25.05 -7.35
CA THR A 503 -27.80 23.76 -7.38
C THR A 503 -26.79 22.66 -7.06
N LEU A 504 -26.89 22.10 -5.86
CA LEU A 504 -25.94 21.12 -5.32
C LEU A 504 -26.57 19.72 -5.31
N TYR A 505 -25.78 18.71 -5.63
CA TYR A 505 -26.13 17.29 -5.47
C TYR A 505 -25.07 16.56 -4.66
N TYR A 506 -25.49 15.78 -3.67
CA TYR A 506 -24.65 14.87 -2.91
C TYR A 506 -25.27 13.49 -2.97
#